data_AF-A0A6H5IY43-F1
#
_entry.id   AF-A0A6H5IY43-F1
#
_cell.length_a   1.000
_cell.length_b   1.000
_cell.length_c   1.000
_cell.angle_alpha   90.00
_cell.angle_beta   90.00
_cell.angle_gamma   90.00
#
_symmetry.space_group_name_H-M   'P 1'
#
loop_
_entity.id
_entity.type
_entity.pdbx_description
1 polymer ?
#
loop_
_entity_poly.entity_id
_entity_poly.type
_entity_poly.pdbx_seq_one_letter_code
_entity_poly.pdbx_strand_id
1 'polypeptide(L)'
;MENGKSRLHSQSRGRVQHVTVKDFRPISLTSFVLKTLEKVVDRYLRDRILQTRPLHPNQHAYRAGYSTESALHAAGIFMDIKGAFNHTPLEACREALDRGIAPPLVDWIDELLRLARSQIKRIIMEWTESKHNEWWSAAKGCRQAKLMLGPEPNSDWLRQAQNRGREYISLLTHIITGHGHLRYHGHKIGLVSDSTCRWCGADEETPLHLLTACDAAAERRRKSFGDALPSLEDIRGTKASRLIGFWREVVRTN
;
A
#
# COMPACT_ATOMS: atom_id res chain seq x y z
N MET A 1 -28.77 -17.01 47.46
CA MET A 1 -28.29 -18.25 46.78
C MET A 1 -29.45 -18.72 45.93
N GLU A 2 -29.44 -18.83 44.62
CA GLU A 2 -28.54 -18.47 43.52
C GLU A 2 -29.51 -18.36 42.32
N ASN A 3 -29.71 -17.15 41.77
CA ASN A 3 -30.59 -16.98 40.61
C ASN A 3 -29.88 -17.47 39.36
N GLY A 4 -30.56 -18.38 38.65
CA GLY A 4 -30.14 -18.96 37.39
C GLY A 4 -29.79 -17.90 36.35
N LYS A 5 -28.60 -18.04 35.77
CA LYS A 5 -28.23 -17.38 34.51
C LYS A 5 -28.21 -18.45 33.42
N SER A 6 -29.32 -18.55 32.72
CA SER A 6 -29.41 -19.13 31.38
C SER A 6 -28.41 -18.42 30.47
N ARG A 7 -27.29 -19.07 30.16
CA ARG A 7 -26.31 -18.61 29.18
C ARG A 7 -26.85 -18.94 27.80
N LEU A 8 -27.44 -17.92 27.17
CA LEU A 8 -27.88 -17.91 25.78
C LEU A 8 -26.78 -18.44 24.86
N HIS A 9 -27.16 -19.37 23.98
CA HIS A 9 -26.43 -19.74 22.79
C HIS A 9 -26.05 -18.48 21.99
N SER A 10 -24.76 -18.20 21.87
CA SER A 10 -24.26 -17.27 20.86
C SER A 10 -24.28 -17.97 19.51
N GLN A 11 -25.43 -17.95 18.83
CA GLN A 11 -25.48 -18.08 17.38
C GLN A 11 -24.49 -17.06 16.79
N SER A 12 -23.55 -17.52 15.98
CA SER A 12 -22.63 -16.66 15.24
C SER A 12 -23.46 -15.78 14.29
N ARG A 13 -23.68 -14.52 14.68
CA ARG A 13 -24.26 -13.50 13.78
C ARG A 13 -23.34 -13.40 12.56
N GLY A 14 -23.87 -13.73 11.37
CA GLY A 14 -23.21 -13.42 10.11
C GLY A 14 -22.85 -11.94 10.07
N ARG A 15 -21.65 -11.60 9.57
CA ARG A 15 -21.20 -10.20 9.52
C ARG A 15 -22.18 -9.38 8.68
N VAL A 16 -22.74 -8.35 9.30
CA VAL A 16 -23.79 -7.50 8.71
C VAL A 16 -23.22 -6.61 7.59
N GLN A 17 -21.90 -6.40 7.53
CA GLN A 17 -21.24 -5.61 6.48
C GLN A 17 -19.82 -6.14 6.18
N HIS A 18 -19.48 -6.29 4.90
CA HIS A 18 -18.13 -6.60 4.41
C HIS A 18 -17.37 -5.28 4.21
N VAL A 19 -16.56 -4.88 5.20
CA VAL A 19 -15.90 -3.55 5.22
C VAL A 19 -14.39 -3.67 4.98
N THR A 20 -13.80 -4.83 5.26
CA THR A 20 -12.35 -5.03 5.16
C THR A 20 -12.00 -5.89 3.95
N VAL A 21 -10.84 -5.65 3.33
CA VAL A 21 -10.33 -6.48 2.21
C VAL A 21 -10.28 -7.98 2.56
N LYS A 22 -10.12 -8.32 3.84
CA LYS A 22 -10.09 -9.69 4.37
C LYS A 22 -11.45 -10.38 4.35
N ASP A 23 -12.54 -9.63 4.19
CA ASP A 23 -13.90 -10.15 4.09
C ASP A 23 -14.23 -10.65 2.67
N PHE A 24 -13.36 -10.36 1.70
CA PHE A 24 -13.49 -10.82 0.33
C PHE A 24 -12.61 -12.05 0.09
N ARG A 25 -13.15 -13.04 -0.62
CA ARG A 25 -12.37 -14.16 -1.14
C ARG A 25 -12.01 -13.85 -2.59
N PRO A 26 -10.78 -13.39 -2.88
CA PRO A 26 -10.37 -13.18 -4.26
C PRO A 26 -10.38 -14.53 -4.99
N ILE A 27 -11.11 -14.61 -6.10
CA ILE A 27 -11.13 -15.78 -6.98
C ILE A 27 -10.37 -15.41 -8.25
N SER A 28 -9.30 -16.14 -8.54
CA SER A 28 -8.57 -15.99 -9.80
C SER A 28 -9.35 -16.70 -10.91
N LEU A 29 -9.98 -15.93 -11.80
CA LEU A 29 -10.59 -16.47 -13.02
C LEU A 29 -9.50 -16.64 -14.08
N THR A 30 -8.99 -17.87 -14.22
CA THR A 30 -8.05 -18.23 -15.26
C THR A 30 -8.75 -18.44 -16.61
N SER A 31 -7.99 -18.34 -17.71
CA SER A 31 -8.50 -18.58 -19.06
C SER A 31 -9.04 -20.01 -19.23
N PHE A 32 -9.91 -20.22 -20.21
CA PHE A 32 -10.44 -21.55 -20.53
C PHE A 32 -9.32 -22.59 -20.77
N VAL A 33 -8.25 -22.19 -21.47
CA VAL A 33 -7.09 -23.04 -21.73
C VAL A 33 -6.41 -23.44 -20.42
N LEU A 34 -6.16 -22.49 -19.52
CA LEU A 34 -5.52 -22.77 -18.22
C LEU A 34 -6.38 -23.67 -17.34
N LYS A 35 -7.70 -23.48 -17.30
CA LYS A 35 -8.64 -24.37 -16.59
C LYS A 35 -8.62 -25.79 -17.16
N THR A 36 -8.54 -25.90 -18.48
CA THR A 36 -8.44 -27.21 -19.15
C THR A 36 -7.15 -27.90 -18.76
N LEU A 37 -6.02 -27.19 -18.81
CA LEU A 37 -4.72 -27.71 -18.42
C LEU A 37 -4.66 -28.08 -16.94
N GLU A 38 -5.24 -27.28 -16.05
CA GLU A 38 -5.41 -27.59 -14.62
C GLU A 38 -6.10 -28.94 -14.43
N LYS A 39 -7.18 -29.23 -15.17
CA LYS A 39 -7.89 -30.52 -15.09
C LYS A 39 -7.05 -31.68 -15.63
N VAL A 40 -6.29 -31.47 -16.70
CA VAL A 40 -5.38 -32.49 -17.25
C VAL A 40 -4.28 -32.82 -16.24
N VAL A 41 -3.68 -31.81 -15.62
CA VAL A 41 -2.64 -31.98 -14.60
C VAL A 41 -3.21 -32.65 -13.35
N ASP A 42 -4.36 -32.20 -12.82
CA ASP A 42 -5.03 -32.81 -11.66
C ASP A 42 -5.30 -34.30 -11.90
N ARG A 43 -5.78 -34.67 -13.09
CA ARG A 43 -5.96 -36.07 -13.46
C ARG A 43 -4.65 -36.85 -13.46
N TYR A 44 -3.59 -36.32 -14.08
CA TYR A 44 -2.27 -36.95 -14.07
C TYR A 44 -1.76 -37.18 -12.63
N LEU A 45 -1.91 -36.20 -11.75
CA LEU A 45 -1.51 -36.30 -10.35
C LEU A 45 -2.29 -37.40 -9.62
N ARG A 46 -3.60 -37.47 -9.82
CA ARG A 46 -4.47 -38.49 -9.20
C ARG A 46 -4.18 -39.91 -9.70
N ASP A 47 -3.99 -40.05 -11.01
CA ASP A 47 -3.86 -41.37 -11.66
C ASP A 47 -2.44 -41.95 -11.53
N ARG A 48 -1.41 -41.11 -11.30
CA ARG A 48 0.00 -41.54 -11.28
C ARG A 48 0.68 -41.29 -9.94
N ILE A 49 0.66 -40.04 -9.47
CA ILE A 49 1.42 -39.63 -8.29
C ILE A 49 0.73 -40.13 -7.02
N LEU A 50 -0.57 -39.87 -6.87
CA LEU A 50 -1.30 -40.27 -5.66
C LEU A 50 -1.54 -41.78 -5.54
N GLN A 51 -1.37 -42.53 -6.63
CA GLN A 51 -1.35 -44.00 -6.58
C GLN A 51 -0.06 -44.54 -5.94
N THR A 52 1.07 -43.91 -6.23
CA THR A 52 2.38 -44.31 -5.69
C THR A 52 2.67 -43.67 -4.34
N ARG A 53 2.09 -42.50 -4.08
CA ARG A 53 2.26 -41.69 -2.86
C ARG A 53 0.89 -41.17 -2.40
N PRO A 54 0.08 -42.02 -1.73
CA PRO A 54 -1.27 -41.65 -1.35
C PRO A 54 -1.29 -40.53 -0.30
N LEU A 55 -2.37 -39.76 -0.32
CA LEU A 55 -2.69 -38.80 0.74
C LEU A 55 -2.92 -39.52 2.06
N HIS A 56 -2.73 -38.81 3.16
CA HIS A 56 -2.99 -39.36 4.49
C HIS A 56 -4.44 -39.90 4.59
N PRO A 57 -4.67 -41.06 5.21
CA PRO A 57 -6.01 -41.66 5.30
C PRO A 57 -7.08 -40.70 5.81
N ASN A 58 -6.75 -39.91 6.85
CA ASN A 58 -7.64 -38.92 7.47
C ASN A 58 -7.63 -37.53 6.78
N GLN A 59 -7.12 -37.41 5.56
CA GLN A 59 -7.33 -36.20 4.76
C GLN A 59 -8.65 -36.35 4.01
N HIS A 60 -9.68 -35.59 4.38
CA HIS A 60 -11.03 -35.71 3.77
C HIS A 60 -11.28 -34.67 2.66
N ALA A 61 -10.63 -33.51 2.72
CA ALA A 61 -10.80 -32.45 1.73
C ALA A 61 -10.08 -32.77 0.40
N TYR A 62 -10.66 -32.30 -0.72
CA TYR A 62 -10.11 -32.37 -2.08
C TYR A 62 -9.85 -33.78 -2.64
N ARG A 63 -10.56 -34.79 -2.13
CA ARG A 63 -10.47 -36.20 -2.55
C ARG A 63 -11.82 -36.72 -3.04
N ALA A 64 -11.79 -37.57 -4.05
CA ALA A 64 -12.98 -38.26 -4.52
C ALA A 64 -13.48 -39.25 -3.45
N GLY A 65 -14.80 -39.32 -3.24
CA GLY A 65 -15.43 -40.22 -2.27
C GLY A 65 -15.41 -39.74 -0.82
N TYR A 66 -14.86 -38.55 -0.54
CA TYR A 66 -14.85 -37.95 0.79
C TYR A 66 -15.65 -36.65 0.80
N SER A 67 -16.32 -36.38 1.93
CA SER A 67 -17.15 -35.19 2.15
C SER A 67 -16.90 -34.59 3.54
N THR A 68 -17.52 -33.44 3.84
CA THR A 68 -17.51 -32.87 5.19
C THR A 68 -18.13 -33.81 6.22
N GLU A 69 -19.10 -34.63 5.83
CA GLU A 69 -19.71 -35.63 6.73
C GLU A 69 -18.71 -36.72 7.10
N SER A 70 -17.93 -37.19 6.11
CA SER A 70 -16.88 -38.20 6.39
C SER A 70 -15.84 -37.70 7.39
N ALA A 71 -15.60 -36.37 7.46
CA ALA A 71 -14.68 -35.76 8.40
C ALA A 71 -15.29 -35.55 9.79
N LEU A 72 -16.62 -35.39 9.89
CA LEU A 72 -17.33 -35.07 11.13
C LEU A 72 -17.29 -36.22 12.15
N HIS A 73 -17.14 -37.46 11.67
CA HIS A 73 -17.03 -38.64 12.52
C HIS A 73 -15.66 -38.78 13.21
N ALA A 74 -14.68 -37.95 12.86
CA ALA A 74 -13.38 -37.93 13.52
C ALA A 74 -13.38 -37.00 14.74
N ALA A 75 -12.95 -37.50 15.90
CA ALA A 75 -12.66 -36.66 17.05
C ALA A 75 -11.39 -35.83 16.76
N GLY A 76 -11.47 -34.51 16.88
CA GLY A 76 -10.37 -33.62 16.49
C GLY A 76 -10.30 -32.32 17.27
N ILE A 77 -9.10 -31.73 17.29
CA ILE A 77 -8.84 -30.39 17.80
C ILE A 77 -9.17 -29.39 16.69
N PHE A 78 -9.93 -28.34 17.01
CA PHE A 78 -10.24 -27.29 16.05
C PHE A 78 -9.01 -26.41 15.80
N MET A 79 -8.45 -26.51 14.59
CA MET A 79 -7.31 -25.71 14.13
C MET A 79 -7.65 -25.06 12.78
N ASP A 80 -7.62 -23.74 12.72
CA ASP A 80 -7.85 -22.96 11.50
C ASP A 80 -6.57 -22.23 11.07
N ILE A 81 -6.16 -22.45 9.82
CA ILE A 81 -4.97 -21.81 9.24
C ILE A 81 -5.42 -20.58 8.45
N LYS A 82 -5.15 -19.40 9.02
CA LYS A 82 -5.57 -18.13 8.42
C LYS A 82 -4.91 -17.89 7.06
N GLY A 83 -5.72 -17.87 6.01
CA GLY A 83 -5.29 -17.52 4.67
C GLY A 83 -4.33 -18.54 4.07
N ALA A 84 -4.60 -19.83 4.27
CA ALA A 84 -3.77 -20.94 3.77
C ALA A 84 -3.26 -20.70 2.34
N PHE A 85 -4.14 -20.47 1.36
CA PHE A 85 -3.73 -20.25 -0.04
C PHE A 85 -2.89 -18.99 -0.28
N ASN A 86 -3.09 -17.92 0.51
CA ASN A 86 -2.40 -16.65 0.31
C ASN A 86 -1.01 -16.62 0.95
N HIS A 87 -0.83 -17.38 2.03
CA HIS A 87 0.39 -17.36 2.84
C HIS A 87 1.28 -18.59 2.65
N THR A 88 0.89 -19.59 1.84
CA THR A 88 1.77 -20.72 1.51
C THR A 88 3.02 -20.21 0.76
N PRO A 89 4.25 -20.45 1.27
CA PRO A 89 5.49 -20.13 0.55
C PRO A 89 5.59 -20.92 -0.76
N LEU A 90 6.15 -20.32 -1.81
CA LEU A 90 6.29 -21.01 -3.11
C LEU A 90 7.29 -22.16 -3.02
N GLU A 91 8.27 -22.01 -2.15
CA GLU A 91 9.31 -22.98 -1.82
C GLU A 91 8.68 -24.26 -1.28
N ALA A 92 7.73 -24.14 -0.35
CA ALA A 92 6.98 -25.28 0.18
C ALA A 92 6.13 -25.97 -0.89
N CYS A 93 5.53 -25.21 -1.82
CA CYS A 93 4.82 -25.78 -2.96
C CYS A 93 5.78 -26.55 -3.87
N ARG A 94 6.95 -25.99 -4.19
CA ARG A 94 7.96 -26.63 -5.05
C ARG A 94 8.48 -27.92 -4.43
N GLU A 95 8.87 -27.90 -3.16
CA GLU A 95 9.32 -29.09 -2.42
C GLU A 95 8.26 -30.20 -2.40
N ALA A 96 6.97 -29.84 -2.34
CA ALA A 96 5.89 -30.82 -2.42
C ALA A 96 5.75 -31.42 -3.83
N LEU A 97 5.93 -30.61 -4.88
CA LEU A 97 5.85 -31.05 -6.27
C LEU A 97 7.04 -31.94 -6.67
N ASP A 98 8.25 -31.63 -6.19
CA ASP A 98 9.47 -32.41 -6.43
C ASP A 98 9.36 -33.87 -5.94
N ARG A 99 8.35 -34.19 -5.12
CA ARG A 99 8.06 -35.54 -4.63
C ARG A 99 7.36 -36.42 -5.68
N GLY A 100 7.94 -36.51 -6.88
CA GLY A 100 7.58 -37.51 -7.90
C GLY A 100 6.98 -36.93 -9.17
N ILE A 101 6.89 -35.61 -9.29
CA ILE A 101 6.51 -34.95 -10.54
C ILE A 101 7.77 -34.67 -11.37
N ALA A 102 7.66 -34.81 -12.69
CA ALA A 102 8.78 -34.55 -13.59
C ALA A 102 9.20 -33.06 -13.54
N PRO A 103 10.50 -32.74 -13.55
CA PRO A 103 11.00 -31.36 -13.43
C PRO A 103 10.34 -30.35 -14.38
N PRO A 104 10.09 -30.65 -15.68
CA PRO A 104 9.42 -29.70 -16.56
C PRO A 104 8.02 -29.27 -16.10
N LEU A 105 7.26 -30.19 -15.48
CA LEU A 105 5.94 -29.88 -14.95
C LEU A 105 6.02 -29.10 -13.63
N VAL A 106 7.04 -29.39 -12.79
CA VAL A 106 7.31 -28.62 -11.58
C VAL A 106 7.64 -27.16 -11.93
N ASP A 107 8.58 -26.96 -12.87
CA ASP A 107 9.01 -25.62 -13.30
C ASP A 107 7.83 -24.83 -13.93
N TRP A 108 6.97 -25.51 -14.70
CA TRP A 108 5.78 -24.89 -15.27
C TRP A 108 4.77 -24.44 -14.19
N ILE A 109 4.50 -25.28 -13.17
CA ILE A 109 3.58 -24.92 -12.08
C ILE A 109 4.18 -23.79 -11.23
N ASP A 110 5.47 -23.83 -10.92
CA ASP A 110 6.16 -22.78 -10.16
C ASP A 110 6.08 -21.42 -10.87
N GLU A 111 6.35 -21.39 -12.18
CA GLU A 111 6.25 -20.17 -12.97
C GLU A 111 4.80 -19.64 -13.04
N LEU A 112 3.82 -20.52 -13.22
CA LEU A 112 2.40 -20.15 -13.19
C LEU A 112 2.01 -19.46 -11.87
N LEU A 113 2.47 -20.00 -10.74
CA LEU A 113 2.20 -19.43 -9.41
C LEU A 113 2.88 -18.06 -9.22
N ARG A 114 4.10 -17.88 -9.74
CA ARG A 114 4.80 -16.58 -9.72
C ARG A 114 4.10 -15.53 -10.57
N LEU A 115 3.71 -15.90 -11.79
CA LEU A 115 2.99 -15.01 -12.71
C LEU A 115 1.64 -14.57 -12.13
N ALA A 116 0.90 -15.49 -11.50
CA ALA A 116 -0.36 -15.15 -10.85
C ALA A 116 -0.16 -14.11 -9.73
N ARG A 117 0.87 -14.27 -8.88
CA ARG A 117 1.18 -13.31 -7.81
C ARG A 117 1.58 -11.94 -8.35
N SER A 118 2.43 -11.89 -9.38
CA SER A 118 2.87 -10.63 -9.97
C SER A 118 1.72 -9.87 -10.65
N GLN A 119 0.85 -10.59 -11.37
CA GLN A 119 -0.34 -10.02 -12.00
C GLN A 119 -1.32 -9.47 -10.97
N ILE A 120 -1.61 -10.23 -9.90
CA ILE A 120 -2.49 -9.75 -8.82
C ILE A 120 -1.90 -8.49 -8.17
N LYS A 121 -0.61 -8.50 -7.86
CA LYS A 121 0.07 -7.33 -7.29
C LYS A 121 -0.04 -6.12 -8.22
N ARG A 122 0.20 -6.31 -9.51
CA ARG A 122 0.07 -5.25 -10.52
C ARG A 122 -1.35 -4.67 -10.55
N ILE A 123 -2.37 -5.52 -10.65
CA ILE A 123 -3.79 -5.09 -10.68
C ILE A 123 -4.15 -4.30 -9.43
N ILE A 124 -3.73 -4.77 -8.24
CA ILE A 124 -3.98 -4.06 -6.99
C ILE A 124 -3.30 -2.68 -6.99
N MET A 125 -2.05 -2.61 -7.42
CA MET A 125 -1.30 -1.34 -7.48
C MET A 125 -1.95 -0.37 -8.47
N GLU A 126 -2.28 -0.81 -9.68
CA GLU A 126 -2.97 -0.02 -10.72
C GLU A 126 -4.32 0.50 -10.22
N TRP A 127 -5.13 -0.37 -9.59
CA TRP A 127 -6.41 0.03 -9.01
C TRP A 127 -6.23 1.04 -7.88
N THR A 128 -5.25 0.81 -6.99
CA THR A 128 -4.97 1.70 -5.84
C THR A 128 -4.54 3.08 -6.32
N GLU A 129 -3.66 3.13 -7.31
CA GLU A 129 -3.19 4.36 -7.94
C GLU A 129 -4.33 5.09 -8.66
N SER A 130 -5.15 4.37 -9.43
CA SER A 130 -6.33 4.93 -10.10
C SER A 130 -7.30 5.55 -9.09
N LYS A 131 -7.63 4.84 -8.00
CA LYS A 131 -8.51 5.35 -6.95
C LYS A 131 -7.91 6.52 -6.18
N HIS A 132 -6.60 6.46 -5.89
CA HIS A 132 -5.90 7.56 -5.27
C HIS A 132 -5.98 8.83 -6.13
N ASN A 133 -5.70 8.72 -7.43
CA ASN A 133 -5.73 9.84 -8.36
C ASN A 133 -7.14 10.41 -8.55
N GLU A 134 -8.15 9.54 -8.63
CA GLU A 134 -9.57 9.95 -8.67
C GLU A 134 -9.94 10.78 -7.43
N TRP A 135 -9.66 10.25 -6.22
CA TRP A 135 -9.97 10.93 -4.97
C TRP A 135 -9.15 12.19 -4.76
N TRP A 136 -7.86 12.16 -5.06
CA TRP A 136 -6.96 13.30 -4.91
C TRP A 136 -7.39 14.46 -5.83
N SER A 137 -7.73 14.16 -7.08
CA SER A 137 -8.22 15.15 -8.04
C SER A 137 -9.55 15.75 -7.58
N ALA A 138 -10.49 14.92 -7.13
CA ALA A 138 -11.82 15.35 -6.67
C ALA A 138 -11.81 16.07 -5.30
N ALA A 139 -10.77 15.89 -4.49
CA ALA A 139 -10.70 16.47 -3.14
C ALA A 139 -10.76 18.01 -3.17
N LYS A 140 -11.73 18.59 -2.45
CA LYS A 140 -11.82 20.05 -2.25
C LYS A 140 -10.72 20.50 -1.30
N GLY A 141 -10.02 21.59 -1.65
CA GLY A 141 -8.94 22.15 -0.84
C GLY A 141 -7.55 21.62 -1.22
N CYS A 142 -6.62 21.61 -0.26
CA CYS A 142 -5.24 21.14 -0.44
C CYS A 142 -4.46 21.82 -1.59
N ARG A 143 -4.83 23.06 -1.98
CA ARG A 143 -4.22 23.80 -3.10
C ARG A 143 -2.69 23.78 -3.07
N GLN A 144 -2.09 24.12 -1.92
CA GLN A 144 -0.63 24.14 -1.74
C GLN A 144 -0.02 22.75 -1.95
N ALA A 145 -0.58 21.71 -1.33
CA ALA A 145 -0.08 20.34 -1.48
C ALA A 145 -0.20 19.83 -2.92
N LYS A 146 -1.32 20.12 -3.60
CA LYS A 146 -1.53 19.79 -5.03
C LYS A 146 -0.50 20.50 -5.92
N LEU A 147 -0.20 21.77 -5.64
CA LEU A 147 0.86 22.51 -6.33
C LEU A 147 2.26 21.97 -6.01
N MET A 148 2.55 21.55 -4.78
CA MET A 148 3.89 21.06 -4.44
C MET A 148 4.14 19.62 -4.89
N LEU A 149 3.14 18.74 -4.81
CA LEU A 149 3.27 17.33 -5.21
C LEU A 149 3.11 17.12 -6.71
N GLY A 150 2.31 17.95 -7.38
CA GLY A 150 2.00 17.77 -8.80
C GLY A 150 1.18 16.50 -9.08
N PRO A 151 1.04 16.13 -10.37
CA PRO A 151 0.39 14.88 -10.77
C PRO A 151 1.23 13.66 -10.38
N GLU A 152 2.56 13.76 -10.52
CA GLU A 152 3.51 12.70 -10.20
C GLU A 152 4.47 13.17 -9.10
N PRO A 153 4.32 12.68 -7.85
CA PRO A 153 5.18 13.05 -6.74
C PRO A 153 6.64 12.67 -6.98
N ASN A 154 7.56 13.54 -6.59
CA ASN A 154 8.99 13.26 -6.72
C ASN A 154 9.40 12.05 -5.85
N SER A 155 9.84 10.97 -6.49
CA SER A 155 10.25 9.72 -5.84
C SER A 155 11.45 9.89 -4.89
N ASP A 156 12.32 10.89 -5.12
CA ASP A 156 13.42 11.24 -4.22
C ASP A 156 12.92 11.81 -2.89
N TRP A 157 11.78 12.51 -2.88
CA TRP A 157 11.21 13.04 -1.64
C TRP A 157 10.70 11.90 -0.78
N LEU A 158 10.00 10.94 -1.38
CA LEU A 158 9.52 9.74 -0.71
C LEU A 158 10.70 8.91 -0.17
N ARG A 159 11.71 8.63 -1.00
CA ARG A 159 12.90 7.85 -0.60
C ARG A 159 13.66 8.52 0.54
N GLN A 160 13.78 9.85 0.53
CA GLN A 160 14.43 10.57 1.63
C GLN A 160 13.56 10.60 2.89
N ALA A 161 12.25 10.80 2.79
CA ALA A 161 11.36 10.78 3.94
C ALA A 161 11.37 9.42 4.66
N GLN A 162 11.42 8.30 3.92
CA GLN A 162 11.45 6.95 4.49
C GLN A 162 12.70 6.66 5.34
N ASN A 163 13.82 7.33 5.06
CA ASN A 163 15.12 7.06 5.67
C ASN A 163 15.56 8.14 6.68
N ARG A 164 14.63 9.00 7.14
CA ARG A 164 14.93 10.15 8.01
C ARG A 164 14.01 10.21 9.22
N GLY A 165 14.43 10.95 10.24
CA GLY A 165 13.70 11.11 11.50
C GLY A 165 12.48 12.03 11.40
N ARG A 166 11.69 12.07 12.47
CA ARG A 166 10.43 12.82 12.57
C ARG A 166 10.55 14.30 12.21
N GLU A 167 11.62 14.95 12.63
CA GLU A 167 11.85 16.38 12.38
C GLU A 167 11.93 16.69 10.87
N TYR A 168 12.66 15.84 10.13
CA TYR A 168 12.81 15.98 8.68
C TYR A 168 11.45 15.85 7.97
N ILE A 169 10.69 14.83 8.33
CA ILE A 169 9.37 14.55 7.75
C ILE A 169 8.42 15.72 8.07
N SER A 170 8.37 16.16 9.33
CA SER A 170 7.53 17.28 9.75
C SER A 170 7.84 18.55 8.96
N LEU A 171 9.12 18.89 8.81
CA LEU A 171 9.51 20.08 8.06
C LEU A 171 9.16 19.96 6.57
N LEU A 172 9.39 18.80 5.95
CA LEU A 172 8.99 18.55 4.57
C LEU A 172 7.47 18.65 4.41
N THR A 173 6.70 18.09 5.33
CA THR A 173 5.24 18.21 5.34
C THR A 173 4.79 19.66 5.46
N HIS A 174 5.42 20.47 6.31
CA HIS A 174 5.10 21.91 6.42
C HIS A 174 5.36 22.64 5.10
N ILE A 175 6.48 22.35 4.43
CA ILE A 175 6.85 22.95 3.14
C ILE A 175 5.82 22.57 2.06
N ILE A 176 5.52 21.27 1.94
CA ILE A 176 4.63 20.74 0.90
C ILE A 176 3.19 21.22 1.12
N THR A 177 2.70 21.17 2.35
CA THR A 177 1.28 21.40 2.63
C THR A 177 0.96 22.85 3.00
N GLY A 178 1.97 23.63 3.37
CA GLY A 178 1.80 24.97 3.94
C GLY A 178 1.29 25.00 5.38
N HIS A 179 1.14 23.84 6.04
CA HIS A 179 0.69 23.77 7.43
C HIS A 179 1.89 23.91 8.37
N GLY A 180 2.42 25.13 8.48
CA GLY A 180 3.57 25.43 9.34
C GLY A 180 3.45 26.80 10.01
N HIS A 181 4.54 27.24 10.62
CA HIS A 181 4.64 28.53 11.31
C HIS A 181 4.92 29.69 10.32
N LEU A 182 4.11 29.79 9.28
CA LEU A 182 4.10 30.93 8.36
C LEU A 182 2.87 31.79 8.59
N ARG A 183 2.97 33.09 8.31
CA ARG A 183 1.87 34.04 8.57
C ARG A 183 0.59 33.71 7.80
N TYR A 184 0.64 33.21 6.56
CA TYR A 184 -0.58 32.79 5.86
C TYR A 184 -1.38 31.74 6.63
N HIS A 185 -0.71 30.65 7.05
CA HIS A 185 -1.36 29.59 7.80
C HIS A 185 -1.79 30.08 9.18
N GLY A 186 -0.92 30.83 9.88
CA GLY A 186 -1.22 31.42 11.18
C GLY A 186 -2.43 32.33 11.16
N HIS A 187 -2.56 33.21 10.16
CA HIS A 187 -3.69 34.11 9.98
C HIS A 187 -4.97 33.31 9.73
N LYS A 188 -4.91 32.29 8.88
CA LYS A 188 -6.03 31.39 8.58
C LYS A 188 -6.56 30.65 9.82
N ILE A 189 -5.71 30.38 10.81
CA ILE A 189 -6.10 29.74 12.07
C ILE A 189 -6.24 30.74 13.25
N GLY A 190 -6.16 32.04 12.99
CA GLY A 190 -6.38 33.09 13.99
C GLY A 190 -5.24 33.33 14.99
N LEU A 191 -4.01 32.89 14.69
CA LEU A 191 -2.84 33.11 15.55
C LEU A 191 -2.09 34.42 15.27
N VAL A 192 -2.27 35.02 14.10
CA VAL A 192 -1.67 36.31 13.72
C VAL A 192 -2.70 37.18 13.00
N SER A 193 -2.49 38.50 13.02
CA SER A 193 -3.40 39.52 12.50
C SER A 193 -3.42 39.67 10.98
N ASP A 194 -2.33 39.28 10.30
CA ASP A 194 -2.17 39.42 8.85
C ASP A 194 -1.37 38.24 8.26
N SER A 195 -1.53 38.03 6.96
CA SER A 195 -0.81 36.99 6.20
C SER A 195 0.48 37.51 5.55
N THR A 196 0.87 38.78 5.73
CA THR A 196 1.94 39.43 4.97
C THR A 196 3.32 38.88 5.32
N CYS A 197 4.12 38.59 4.31
CA CYS A 197 5.48 38.05 4.43
C CYS A 197 6.37 38.89 5.36
N ARG A 198 6.92 38.24 6.41
CA ARG A 198 7.84 38.86 7.38
C ARG A 198 9.12 39.41 6.77
N TRP A 199 9.49 38.95 5.58
CA TRP A 199 10.78 39.27 4.98
C TRP A 199 10.67 40.32 3.86
N CYS A 200 9.72 40.18 2.94
CA CYS A 200 9.55 41.17 1.85
C CYS A 200 8.49 42.24 2.15
N GLY A 201 7.54 41.97 3.06
CA GLY A 201 6.49 42.93 3.42
C GLY A 201 5.42 43.18 2.36
N ALA A 202 5.40 42.43 1.25
CA ALA A 202 4.51 42.69 0.11
C ALA A 202 3.42 41.62 -0.09
N ASP A 203 3.80 40.35 -0.25
CA ASP A 203 2.87 39.25 -0.56
C ASP A 203 2.49 38.42 0.67
N GLU A 204 1.56 37.47 0.50
CA GLU A 204 1.26 36.47 1.53
C GLU A 204 2.43 35.52 1.81
N GLU A 205 2.72 35.30 3.09
CA GLU A 205 3.76 34.39 3.56
C GLU A 205 3.37 32.93 3.38
N THR A 206 3.61 32.39 2.20
CA THR A 206 3.36 30.99 1.86
C THR A 206 4.66 30.27 1.51
N PRO A 207 4.71 28.93 1.58
CA PRO A 207 5.89 28.21 1.10
C PRO A 207 6.17 28.46 -0.37
N LEU A 208 5.11 28.57 -1.18
CA LEU A 208 5.25 28.86 -2.61
C LEU A 208 5.92 30.23 -2.81
N HIS A 209 5.43 31.28 -2.14
CA HIS A 209 6.05 32.60 -2.19
C HIS A 209 7.54 32.55 -1.84
N LEU A 210 7.91 31.92 -0.71
CA LEU A 210 9.32 31.81 -0.31
C LEU A 210 10.16 31.03 -1.32
N LEU A 211 9.62 29.93 -1.86
CA LEU A 211 10.32 29.03 -2.77
C LEU A 211 10.47 29.56 -4.19
N THR A 212 9.62 30.47 -4.67
CA THR A 212 9.64 30.87 -6.08
C THR A 212 9.68 32.38 -6.33
N ALA A 213 9.20 33.23 -5.41
CA ALA A 213 8.93 34.64 -5.75
C ALA A 213 9.44 35.69 -4.73
N CYS A 214 9.65 35.34 -3.47
CA CYS A 214 10.00 36.30 -2.42
C CYS A 214 11.33 37.00 -2.70
N ASP A 215 11.33 38.32 -2.89
CA ASP A 215 12.54 39.11 -3.17
C ASP A 215 13.61 38.94 -2.09
N ALA A 216 13.19 38.98 -0.82
CA ALA A 216 14.10 38.81 0.30
C ALA A 216 14.81 37.44 0.31
N ALA A 217 14.19 36.40 -0.27
CA ALA A 217 14.77 35.06 -0.36
C ALA A 217 15.51 34.77 -1.68
N ALA A 218 15.59 35.74 -2.61
CA ALA A 218 16.16 35.55 -3.95
C ALA A 218 17.60 35.00 -3.93
N GLU A 219 18.50 35.58 -3.12
CA GLU A 219 19.89 35.12 -3.02
C GLU A 219 19.99 33.69 -2.44
N ARG A 220 19.15 33.38 -1.45
CA ARG A 220 19.09 32.04 -0.83
C ARG A 220 18.59 30.99 -1.83
N ARG A 221 17.65 31.35 -2.70
CA ARG A 221 17.20 30.49 -3.81
C ARG A 221 18.32 30.29 -4.83
N ARG A 222 19.02 31.35 -5.23
CA ARG A 222 20.16 31.25 -6.17
C ARG A 222 21.23 30.30 -5.65
N LYS A 223 21.57 30.38 -4.36
CA LYS A 223 22.51 29.46 -3.70
C LYS A 223 22.00 28.01 -3.63
N SER A 224 20.72 27.81 -3.31
CA SER A 224 20.16 26.47 -3.03
C SER A 224 19.68 25.72 -4.28
N PHE A 225 19.14 26.47 -5.25
CA PHE A 225 18.46 25.96 -6.44
C PHE A 225 19.15 26.37 -7.75
N GLY A 226 20.11 27.31 -7.70
CA GLY A 226 20.82 27.81 -8.88
C GLY A 226 20.14 29.01 -9.55
N ASP A 227 18.92 29.36 -9.13
CA ASP A 227 18.12 30.44 -9.71
C ASP A 227 17.46 31.29 -8.59
N ALA A 228 17.36 32.60 -8.82
CA ALA A 228 16.66 33.52 -7.95
C ALA A 228 15.14 33.50 -8.13
N LEU A 229 14.63 33.05 -9.27
CA LEU A 229 13.19 32.94 -9.55
C LEU A 229 12.86 31.55 -10.16
N PRO A 230 13.15 30.46 -9.43
CA PRO A 230 12.93 29.11 -9.95
C PRO A 230 11.43 28.88 -10.18
N SER A 231 11.11 28.15 -11.25
CA SER A 231 9.75 27.71 -11.49
C SER A 231 9.33 26.67 -10.44
N LEU A 232 8.02 26.44 -10.33
CA LEU A 232 7.50 25.37 -9.48
C LEU A 232 7.98 23.98 -9.93
N GLU A 233 8.24 23.79 -11.22
CA GLU A 233 8.78 22.54 -11.76
C GLU A 233 10.23 22.33 -11.33
N ASP A 234 11.05 23.39 -11.33
CA ASP A 234 12.42 23.33 -10.81
C ASP A 234 12.43 22.91 -9.34
N ILE A 235 11.56 23.54 -8.54
CA ILE A 235 11.37 23.21 -7.11
C ILE A 235 10.95 21.75 -6.93
N ARG A 236 9.97 21.27 -7.70
CA ARG A 236 9.53 19.87 -7.69
C ARG A 236 10.63 18.89 -8.09
N GLY A 237 11.51 19.28 -9.04
CA GLY A 237 12.64 18.49 -9.49
C GLY A 237 13.80 18.41 -8.49
N THR A 238 13.83 19.29 -7.48
CA THR A 238 14.93 19.31 -6.50
C THR A 238 14.85 18.17 -5.47
N LYS A 239 15.99 17.83 -4.86
CA LYS A 239 16.05 16.92 -3.72
C LYS A 239 15.42 17.56 -2.49
N ALA A 240 14.64 16.78 -1.73
CA ALA A 240 14.03 17.23 -0.47
C ALA A 240 15.06 17.77 0.55
N SER A 241 16.29 17.23 0.58
CA SER A 241 17.39 17.77 1.40
C SER A 241 17.75 19.22 1.07
N ARG A 242 17.72 19.61 -0.21
CA ARG A 242 17.98 21.00 -0.62
C ARG A 242 16.83 21.92 -0.21
N LEU A 243 15.57 21.48 -0.39
CA LEU A 243 14.40 22.24 0.08
C LEU A 243 14.46 22.51 1.58
N ILE A 244 14.77 21.49 2.38
CA ILE A 244 14.91 21.63 3.82
C ILE A 244 16.10 22.51 4.20
N GLY A 245 17.23 22.40 3.49
CA GLY A 245 18.38 23.27 3.68
C GLY A 245 18.02 24.74 3.48
N PHE A 246 17.44 25.07 2.32
CA PHE A 246 16.91 26.39 2.01
C PHE A 246 15.94 26.89 3.08
N TRP A 247 14.97 26.05 3.45
CA TRP A 247 13.94 26.41 4.41
C TRP A 247 14.52 26.77 5.79
N ARG A 248 15.52 26.00 6.24
CA ARG A 248 16.23 26.28 7.49
C ARG A 248 17.01 27.58 7.41
N GLU A 249 17.63 27.92 6.30
CA GLU A 249 18.34 29.20 6.13
C GLU A 249 17.38 30.40 6.15
N VAL A 250 16.21 30.27 5.50
CA VAL A 250 15.20 31.35 5.44
C VAL A 250 14.51 31.56 6.79
N VAL A 251 14.14 30.48 7.48
CA VAL A 251 13.36 30.59 8.72
C VAL A 251 14.23 30.79 9.96
N ARG A 252 15.52 30.41 9.96
CA ARG A 252 16.45 30.70 11.08
C ARG A 252 16.91 32.15 11.19
N THR A 253 16.71 32.96 10.15
CA THR A 253 17.15 34.36 10.13
C THR A 253 16.13 35.33 10.72
N ASN A 254 15.23 34.83 11.60
CA ASN A 254 14.23 35.61 12.31
C ASN A 254 14.15 35.15 13.78
#